data_AF-A0A9R0SDY5-F1
#
_entry.id   AF-A0A9R0SDY5-F1
#
_cell.length_a   1.000
_cell.length_b   1.000
_cell.length_c   1.000
_cell.angle_alpha   90.00
_cell.angle_beta   90.00
_cell.angle_gamma   90.00
#
_symmetry.space_group_name_H-M   'P 1'
#
loop_
_entity.id
_entity.type
_entity.pdbx_description
1 polymer ?
#
loop_
_entity_poly.entity_id
_entity_poly.type
_entity_poly.pdbx_seq_one_letter_code
_entity_poly.pdbx_strand_id
1 'polypeptide(L)'
;MGRAPTQPDPDQIRGIDTSTCCSTHATATILPPPQAPTTCAEERNTASHRKSPQLNHGEGNWVSLLDNGMKPQDADGRLPASFMFGPQFIQQKLYQLCSSEDITLAKSLMRVGSLFLEDLQARQPFTEERYGSVRKVYVVCKQDVTIPEAYQMLMVAKNPVDEVREIDGADHMAMLSAPEQVVKCILDIAEKYK
;
A
#
# COMPACT_ATOMS: atom_id res chain seq x y z
N MET A 1 -39.34 15.54 -50.63
CA MET A 1 -39.11 14.09 -50.73
C MET A 1 -37.91 13.74 -49.86
N GLY A 2 -38.15 13.12 -48.71
CA GLY A 2 -37.09 12.62 -47.81
C GLY A 2 -37.65 11.44 -47.04
N ARG A 3 -37.11 10.23 -47.28
CA ARG A 3 -37.51 8.98 -46.61
C ARG A 3 -36.79 8.89 -45.25
N ALA A 4 -37.54 8.50 -44.22
CA ALA A 4 -36.99 8.09 -42.93
C ALA A 4 -36.33 6.71 -43.02
N PRO A 5 -35.28 6.42 -42.22
CA PRO A 5 -34.71 5.09 -42.12
C PRO A 5 -35.49 4.21 -41.12
N THR A 6 -35.77 2.98 -41.56
CA THR A 6 -36.47 1.89 -40.89
C THR A 6 -35.61 1.21 -39.81
N GLN A 7 -36.24 0.79 -38.71
CA GLN A 7 -35.64 -0.02 -37.64
C GLN A 7 -35.38 -1.48 -38.09
N PRO A 8 -34.40 -2.19 -37.51
CA PRO A 8 -34.16 -3.61 -37.81
C PRO A 8 -35.05 -4.57 -36.99
N ASP A 9 -35.40 -5.68 -37.63
CA ASP A 9 -36.32 -6.76 -37.24
C ASP A 9 -35.71 -7.75 -36.22
N PRO A 10 -36.40 -8.12 -35.14
CA PRO A 10 -35.88 -9.01 -34.09
C PRO A 10 -36.26 -10.48 -34.33
N ASP A 11 -35.59 -11.18 -35.26
CA ASP A 11 -35.79 -12.63 -35.40
C ASP A 11 -34.58 -13.39 -35.99
N GLN A 12 -33.42 -13.28 -35.35
CA GLN A 12 -32.36 -14.30 -35.47
C GLN A 12 -31.77 -14.67 -34.12
N ILE A 13 -32.44 -15.62 -33.44
CA ILE A 13 -31.83 -16.44 -32.39
C ILE A 13 -32.12 -17.91 -32.74
N ARG A 14 -31.06 -18.72 -32.92
CA ARG A 14 -30.82 -20.03 -32.25
C ARG A 14 -29.89 -20.93 -33.09
N GLY A 15 -28.95 -21.56 -32.39
CA GLY A 15 -28.18 -22.70 -32.91
C GLY A 15 -26.93 -22.99 -32.08
N ILE A 16 -27.12 -23.51 -30.87
CA ILE A 16 -26.07 -24.20 -30.11
C ILE A 16 -25.98 -25.62 -30.68
N ASP A 17 -24.78 -26.09 -31.02
CA ASP A 17 -24.41 -27.48 -30.76
C ASP A 17 -22.92 -27.60 -30.39
N THR A 18 -22.73 -28.45 -29.40
CA THR A 18 -21.56 -28.85 -28.64
C THR A 18 -20.95 -30.11 -29.25
N SER A 19 -19.79 -30.03 -29.89
CA SER A 19 -18.85 -31.16 -29.99
C SER A 19 -17.58 -30.75 -30.76
N THR A 20 -16.43 -30.81 -30.10
CA THR A 20 -15.26 -31.60 -30.53
C THR A 20 -14.12 -31.37 -29.53
N CYS A 21 -13.71 -32.48 -28.94
CA CYS A 21 -12.61 -32.67 -28.02
C CYS A 21 -11.33 -33.03 -28.81
N CYS A 22 -10.19 -32.44 -28.42
CA CYS A 22 -8.82 -32.97 -28.55
C CYS A 22 -7.87 -31.94 -27.92
N SER A 23 -7.51 -32.05 -26.64
CA SER A 23 -6.41 -32.87 -26.08
C SER A 23 -5.01 -32.37 -26.49
N THR A 24 -4.46 -31.46 -25.70
CA THR A 24 -3.01 -31.38 -25.47
C THR A 24 -2.76 -31.37 -23.96
N HIS A 25 -2.22 -32.48 -23.45
CA HIS A 25 -1.72 -32.61 -22.09
C HIS A 25 -0.39 -31.86 -21.96
N ALA A 26 -0.37 -30.79 -21.17
CA ALA A 26 0.86 -30.26 -20.58
C ALA A 26 0.94 -30.78 -19.14
N THR A 27 1.84 -31.73 -18.91
CA THR A 27 2.16 -32.28 -17.59
C THR A 27 2.82 -31.20 -16.73
N ALA A 28 2.08 -30.65 -15.78
CA ALA A 28 2.66 -29.79 -14.76
C ALA A 28 3.33 -30.67 -13.69
N THR A 29 4.66 -30.64 -13.64
CA THR A 29 5.43 -31.22 -12.54
C THR A 29 5.17 -30.41 -11.27
N ILE A 30 4.35 -30.97 -10.37
CA ILE A 30 4.12 -30.45 -9.03
C ILE A 30 5.41 -30.65 -8.23
N LEU A 31 6.12 -29.57 -7.90
CA LEU A 31 7.17 -29.63 -6.88
C LEU A 31 6.52 -29.88 -5.51
N PRO A 32 7.04 -30.81 -4.69
CA PRO A 32 6.55 -30.99 -3.33
C PRO A 32 6.91 -29.78 -2.45
N PRO A 33 6.09 -29.48 -1.43
CA PRO A 33 6.36 -28.39 -0.50
C PRO A 33 7.64 -28.64 0.31
N PRO A 34 8.39 -27.59 0.67
CA PRO A 34 9.59 -27.74 1.50
C PRO A 34 9.20 -28.29 2.89
N GLN A 35 9.84 -29.39 3.28
CA GLN A 35 9.65 -30.02 4.57
C GLN A 35 10.14 -29.11 5.70
N ALA A 36 9.33 -28.97 6.75
CA ALA A 36 9.71 -28.29 7.97
C ALA A 36 10.85 -29.06 8.67
N PRO A 37 11.90 -28.39 9.18
CA PRO A 37 12.91 -29.06 9.98
C PRO A 37 12.30 -29.54 11.31
N THR A 38 12.22 -30.86 11.45
CA THR A 38 11.98 -31.56 12.71
C THR A 38 13.21 -31.44 13.60
N THR A 39 13.15 -30.60 14.63
CA THR A 39 13.83 -30.86 15.92
C THR A 39 13.12 -30.06 17.02
N CYS A 40 12.36 -30.74 17.87
CA CYS A 40 12.10 -30.26 19.22
C CYS A 40 13.38 -30.47 20.02
N ALA A 41 14.00 -29.39 20.47
CA ALA A 41 14.96 -29.41 21.57
C ALA A 41 14.63 -28.22 22.47
N GLU A 42 14.23 -28.52 23.70
CA GLU A 42 14.12 -27.57 24.80
C GLU A 42 15.47 -26.88 25.04
N GLU A 43 15.51 -25.55 24.92
CA GLU A 43 16.56 -24.77 25.58
C GLU A 43 15.97 -23.65 26.43
N ARG A 44 16.40 -23.71 27.69
CA ARG A 44 15.98 -22.89 28.81
C ARG A 44 16.50 -21.46 28.67
N ASN A 45 15.72 -20.57 29.25
CA ASN A 45 15.95 -19.16 29.51
C ASN A 45 17.39 -18.83 29.95
N THR A 46 18.13 -18.09 29.12
CA THR A 46 19.19 -17.17 29.58
C THR A 46 19.13 -15.89 28.76
N ALA A 47 18.95 -14.77 29.45
CA ALA A 47 18.96 -13.42 28.89
C ALA A 47 20.29 -13.14 28.16
N SER A 48 20.24 -13.07 26.84
CA SER A 48 21.35 -12.62 26.00
C SER A 48 20.87 -11.44 25.17
N HIS A 49 21.58 -10.32 25.29
CA HIS A 49 21.38 -9.11 24.52
C HIS A 49 21.38 -9.44 23.02
N ARG A 50 20.20 -9.54 22.40
CA ARG A 50 20.09 -9.60 20.94
C ARG A 50 20.57 -8.26 20.41
N LYS A 51 21.79 -8.26 19.84
CA LYS A 51 22.25 -7.18 18.98
C LYS A 51 21.17 -6.94 17.93
N SER A 52 20.74 -5.68 17.82
CA SER A 52 19.83 -5.21 16.77
C SER A 52 20.31 -5.71 15.41
N PRO A 53 19.44 -6.15 14.50
CA PRO A 53 19.85 -6.48 13.15
C PRO A 53 20.51 -5.25 12.56
N GLN A 54 21.81 -5.35 12.28
CA GLN A 54 22.47 -4.33 11.48
C GLN A 54 21.82 -4.37 10.12
N LEU A 55 21.21 -3.25 9.72
CA LEU A 55 20.79 -3.03 8.35
C LEU A 55 22.07 -3.04 7.51
N ASN A 56 22.38 -4.21 6.95
CA ASN A 56 23.44 -4.36 5.99
C ASN A 56 23.17 -3.34 4.87
N HIS A 57 24.15 -2.48 4.60
CA HIS A 57 24.22 -1.66 3.40
C HIS A 57 24.31 -2.60 2.20
N GLY A 58 23.17 -3.12 1.77
CA GLY A 58 23.00 -3.80 0.50
C GLY A 58 22.87 -2.74 -0.59
N GLU A 59 23.76 -2.82 -1.57
CA GLU A 59 23.76 -2.04 -2.80
C GLU A 59 22.40 -2.19 -3.50
N GLY A 60 21.58 -1.15 -3.37
CA GLY A 60 20.29 -1.03 -4.03
C GLY A 60 19.92 0.45 -3.97
N ASN A 61 19.83 1.08 -5.14
CA ASN A 61 19.42 2.47 -5.28
C ASN A 61 17.97 2.63 -4.77
N TRP A 62 17.81 2.96 -3.49
CA TRP A 62 16.52 3.23 -2.90
C TRP A 62 16.17 4.71 -3.09
N VAL A 63 15.00 4.92 -3.68
CA VAL A 63 14.34 6.20 -3.98
C VAL A 63 14.91 6.90 -5.21
N SER A 64 14.13 6.93 -6.30
CA SER A 64 14.24 8.00 -7.28
C SER A 64 14.06 9.32 -6.54
N LEU A 65 15.17 9.96 -6.20
CA LEU A 65 15.24 11.29 -5.64
C LEU A 65 14.88 12.26 -6.77
N LEU A 66 13.60 12.29 -7.18
CA LEU A 66 13.10 13.20 -8.24
C LEU A 66 13.61 14.61 -7.96
N ASP A 67 12.98 15.28 -7.01
CA ASP A 67 13.33 16.63 -6.58
C ASP A 67 13.07 16.83 -5.07
N ASN A 68 12.95 15.73 -4.33
CA ASN A 68 12.81 15.76 -2.88
C ASN A 68 14.09 16.27 -2.21
N GLY A 69 13.93 17.11 -1.21
CA GLY A 69 15.02 17.60 -0.36
C GLY A 69 15.11 16.81 0.93
N MET A 70 16.32 16.42 1.32
CA MET A 70 16.63 15.83 2.62
C MET A 70 17.74 16.65 3.28
N LYS A 71 17.61 16.95 4.57
CA LYS A 71 18.69 17.48 5.39
C LYS A 71 18.89 16.55 6.59
N PRO A 72 20.12 16.12 6.87
CA PRO A 72 20.39 15.26 8.03
C PRO A 72 20.11 15.99 9.34
N GLN A 73 20.01 15.22 10.43
CA GLN A 73 19.98 15.76 11.79
C GLN A 73 21.24 16.60 12.04
N ASP A 74 21.11 17.68 12.82
CA ASP A 74 22.26 18.50 13.18
C ASP A 74 23.23 17.75 14.11
N ALA A 75 24.48 18.21 14.16
CA ALA A 75 25.54 17.54 14.93
C ALA A 75 25.22 17.44 16.43
N ASP A 76 24.45 18.40 16.95
CA ASP A 76 24.06 18.47 18.36
C ASP A 76 22.79 17.64 18.67
N GLY A 77 22.15 17.04 17.65
CA GLY A 77 20.93 16.24 17.80
C GLY A 77 19.69 17.04 18.21
N ARG A 78 19.71 18.36 18.10
CA ARG A 78 18.62 19.27 18.51
C ARG A 78 17.55 19.44 17.44
N LEU A 79 17.92 19.31 16.16
CA LEU A 79 17.01 19.41 15.03
C LEU A 79 16.98 18.08 14.27
N PRO A 80 15.83 17.38 14.22
CA PRO A 80 15.75 16.09 13.54
C PRO A 80 16.03 16.23 12.05
N ALA A 81 16.38 15.12 11.41
CA ALA A 81 16.52 15.08 9.96
C ALA A 81 15.23 15.60 9.29
N SER A 82 15.35 16.54 8.37
CA SER A 82 14.19 17.16 7.72
C SER A 82 14.07 16.73 6.27
N PHE A 83 12.84 16.72 5.80
CA PHE A 83 12.47 16.24 4.48
C PHE A 83 11.43 17.17 3.86
N MET A 84 11.53 17.38 2.54
CA MET A 84 10.56 18.16 1.78
C MET A 84 10.27 17.45 0.46
N PHE A 85 8.99 17.26 0.16
CA PHE A 85 8.57 16.75 -1.14
C PHE A 85 8.80 17.82 -2.21
N GLY A 86 9.46 17.43 -3.31
CA GLY A 86 9.65 18.28 -4.47
C GLY A 86 8.42 18.30 -5.38
N PRO A 87 8.21 19.35 -6.18
CA PRO A 87 7.03 19.51 -7.03
C PRO A 87 6.82 18.38 -8.07
N GLN A 88 7.88 17.77 -8.60
CA GLN A 88 7.78 16.62 -9.52
C GLN A 88 7.36 15.38 -8.76
N PHE A 89 7.94 15.14 -7.58
CA PHE A 89 7.54 14.02 -6.73
C PHE A 89 6.06 14.12 -6.32
N ILE A 90 5.61 15.30 -5.89
CA ILE A 90 4.21 15.56 -5.55
C ILE A 90 3.31 15.12 -6.71
N GLN A 91 3.58 15.63 -7.91
CA GLN A 91 2.73 15.35 -9.07
C GLN A 91 2.78 13.89 -9.54
N GLN A 92 3.95 13.27 -9.55
CA GLN A 92 4.14 11.96 -10.17
C GLN A 92 3.96 10.78 -9.21
N LYS A 93 4.06 11.02 -7.90
CA LYS A 93 4.11 9.95 -6.89
C LYS A 93 3.01 10.04 -5.85
N LEU A 94 2.58 11.24 -5.49
CA LEU A 94 1.55 11.45 -4.48
C LEU A 94 0.17 11.71 -5.12
N TYR A 95 0.12 12.57 -6.14
CA TYR A 95 -1.10 13.12 -6.75
C TYR A 95 -1.33 12.67 -8.19
N GLN A 96 -0.78 11.52 -8.61
CA GLN A 96 -0.79 11.10 -10.01
C GLN A 96 -2.18 10.81 -10.60
N LEU A 97 -3.20 10.64 -9.75
CA LEU A 97 -4.61 10.49 -10.16
C LEU A 97 -5.49 11.68 -9.72
N CYS A 98 -4.91 12.69 -9.08
CA CYS A 98 -5.62 13.89 -8.64
C CYS A 98 -5.76 14.94 -9.77
N SER A 99 -6.62 15.94 -9.54
CA SER A 99 -6.80 17.06 -10.46
C SER A 99 -5.57 18.00 -10.50
N SER A 100 -5.46 18.81 -11.56
CA SER A 100 -4.42 19.84 -11.65
C SER A 100 -4.53 20.90 -10.57
N GLU A 101 -5.75 21.19 -10.13
CA GLU A 101 -6.11 22.13 -9.08
C GLU A 101 -5.57 21.63 -7.74
N ASP A 102 -5.78 20.34 -7.43
CA ASP A 102 -5.25 19.70 -6.22
C ASP A 102 -3.73 19.68 -6.21
N ILE A 103 -3.10 19.37 -7.34
CA ILE A 103 -1.63 19.40 -7.49
C ILE A 103 -1.10 20.82 -7.25
N THR A 104 -1.76 21.83 -7.81
CA THR A 104 -1.37 23.23 -7.64
C THR A 104 -1.51 23.67 -6.19
N LEU A 105 -2.63 23.32 -5.56
CA LEU A 105 -2.88 23.58 -4.14
C LEU A 105 -1.82 22.92 -3.27
N ALA A 106 -1.53 21.64 -3.48
CA ALA A 106 -0.51 20.90 -2.76
C ALA A 106 0.86 21.57 -2.85
N LYS A 107 1.30 21.97 -4.05
CA LYS A 107 2.59 22.66 -4.27
C LYS A 107 2.68 23.98 -3.51
N SER A 108 1.56 24.69 -3.32
CA SER A 108 1.52 25.95 -2.56
C SER A 108 1.50 25.79 -1.04
N LEU A 109 1.03 24.63 -0.55
CA LEU A 109 0.84 24.36 0.88
C LEU A 109 1.91 23.45 1.49
N MET A 110 2.70 22.75 0.66
CA MET A 110 3.70 21.80 1.14
C MET A 110 4.77 22.49 1.99
N ARG A 111 5.12 21.87 3.11
CA ARG A 111 6.10 22.38 4.08
C ARG A 111 7.14 21.33 4.39
N VAL A 112 8.28 21.78 4.89
CA VAL A 112 9.33 20.91 5.42
C VAL A 112 8.78 20.14 6.62
N GLY A 113 8.97 18.82 6.61
CA GLY A 113 8.63 17.92 7.72
C GLY A 113 9.84 17.11 8.19
N SER A 114 9.60 16.10 9.02
CA SER A 114 10.59 15.12 9.46
C SER A 114 9.91 13.76 9.63
N LEU A 115 10.65 12.69 9.35
CA LEU A 115 10.22 11.33 9.68
C LEU A 115 10.58 10.93 11.11
N PHE A 116 11.34 11.76 11.84
CA PHE A 116 11.75 11.54 13.23
C PHE A 116 12.37 10.16 13.47
N LEU A 117 13.14 9.64 12.50
CA LEU A 117 13.64 8.26 12.56
C LEU A 117 14.55 8.03 13.78
N GLU A 118 15.39 9.01 14.11
CA GLU A 118 16.31 8.96 15.25
C GLU A 118 15.53 8.91 16.57
N ASP A 119 14.51 9.77 16.72
CA ASP A 119 13.67 9.80 17.91
C ASP A 119 12.82 8.51 18.04
N LEU A 120 12.29 8.00 16.93
CA LEU A 120 11.51 6.76 16.90
C LEU A 120 12.36 5.54 17.26
N GLN A 121 13.64 5.50 16.86
CA GLN A 121 14.58 4.44 17.23
C GLN A 121 14.90 4.43 18.73
N ALA A 122 14.95 5.60 19.37
CA ALA A 122 15.20 5.73 20.80
C ALA A 122 13.96 5.48 21.68
N ARG A 123 12.75 5.52 21.09
CA ARG A 123 11.50 5.33 21.82
C ARG A 123 11.25 3.87 22.15
N GLN A 124 10.58 3.67 23.29
CA GLN A 124 10.06 2.35 23.65
C GLN A 124 9.00 1.91 22.64
N PRO A 125 8.95 0.62 22.27
CA PRO A 125 7.91 0.09 21.40
C PRO A 125 6.52 0.31 21.98
N PHE A 126 5.51 0.36 21.10
CA PHE A 126 4.12 0.33 21.51
C PHE A 126 3.78 -0.98 22.22
N THR A 127 2.82 -0.94 23.15
CA THR A 127 2.44 -2.10 23.97
C THR A 127 1.07 -2.66 23.59
N GLU A 128 0.88 -3.96 23.80
CA GLU A 128 -0.40 -4.64 23.57
C GLU A 128 -1.53 -4.11 24.47
N GLU A 129 -1.22 -3.81 25.74
CA GLU A 129 -2.22 -3.29 26.68
C GLU A 129 -2.83 -1.95 26.23
N ARG A 130 -2.05 -1.12 25.51
CA ARG A 130 -2.48 0.22 25.06
C ARG A 130 -2.72 0.31 23.56
N TYR A 131 -1.66 0.29 22.76
CA TYR A 131 -1.80 0.42 21.31
C TYR A 131 -2.47 -0.82 20.70
N GLY A 132 -2.13 -2.01 21.19
CA GLY A 132 -2.71 -3.27 20.70
C GLY A 132 -4.18 -3.46 21.08
N SER A 133 -4.67 -2.81 22.15
CA SER A 133 -6.06 -2.92 22.58
C SER A 133 -7.04 -2.10 21.72
N VAL A 134 -6.53 -1.21 20.87
CA VAL A 134 -7.35 -0.44 19.93
C VAL A 134 -7.57 -1.23 18.64
N ARG A 135 -8.84 -1.31 18.21
CA ARG A 135 -9.21 -1.88 16.92
C ARG A 135 -8.58 -1.09 15.78
N LYS A 136 -7.96 -1.79 14.82
CA LYS A 136 -7.26 -1.21 13.67
C LYS A 136 -7.90 -1.69 12.38
N VAL A 137 -8.16 -0.74 11.48
CA VAL A 137 -8.55 -1.03 10.09
C VAL A 137 -7.52 -0.38 9.17
N TYR A 138 -7.01 -1.15 8.20
CA TYR A 138 -6.10 -0.63 7.19
C TYR A 138 -6.85 -0.45 5.87
N VAL A 139 -6.72 0.72 5.24
CA VAL A 139 -7.33 0.98 3.92
C VAL A 139 -6.22 1.06 2.89
N VAL A 140 -6.19 0.08 1.98
CA VAL A 140 -5.21 -0.04 0.91
C VAL A 140 -5.65 0.82 -0.28
N CYS A 141 -4.74 1.64 -0.78
CA CYS A 141 -4.94 2.42 -2.01
C CYS A 141 -4.20 1.72 -3.15
N LYS A 142 -4.94 1.13 -4.12
CA LYS A 142 -4.35 0.17 -5.07
C LYS A 142 -3.45 0.81 -6.13
N GLN A 143 -3.62 2.10 -6.40
CA GLN A 143 -2.82 2.85 -7.37
C GLN A 143 -1.83 3.79 -6.69
N ASP A 144 -1.60 3.65 -5.38
CA ASP A 144 -0.53 4.35 -4.69
C ASP A 144 0.83 3.88 -5.22
N VAL A 145 1.62 4.83 -5.75
CA VAL A 145 2.98 4.56 -6.26
C VAL A 145 4.06 5.07 -5.30
N THR A 146 3.71 5.79 -4.25
CA THR A 146 4.61 6.21 -3.15
C THR A 146 4.76 5.09 -2.14
N ILE A 147 3.65 4.48 -1.73
CA ILE A 147 3.62 3.28 -0.89
C ILE A 147 2.91 2.18 -1.70
N PRO A 148 3.63 1.42 -2.53
CA PRO A 148 3.02 0.44 -3.42
C PRO A 148 2.16 -0.57 -2.67
N GLU A 149 1.08 -1.05 -3.31
CA GLU A 149 0.13 -2.03 -2.73
C GLU A 149 0.86 -3.21 -2.06
N ALA A 150 1.86 -3.79 -2.72
CA ALA A 150 2.66 -4.89 -2.16
C ALA A 150 3.36 -4.52 -0.84
N TYR A 151 3.81 -3.27 -0.70
CA TYR A 151 4.42 -2.78 0.54
C TYR A 151 3.37 -2.50 1.61
N GLN A 152 2.20 -1.98 1.25
CA GLN A 152 1.07 -1.83 2.18
C GLN A 152 0.64 -3.20 2.74
N MET A 153 0.53 -4.21 1.89
CA MET A 153 0.21 -5.58 2.32
C MET A 153 1.31 -6.21 3.17
N LEU A 154 2.58 -5.88 2.90
CA LEU A 154 3.69 -6.27 3.77
C LEU A 154 3.59 -5.63 5.16
N MET A 155 3.16 -4.36 5.25
CA MET A 155 2.94 -3.68 6.53
C MET A 155 1.83 -4.37 7.32
N VAL A 156 0.72 -4.70 6.67
CA VAL A 156 -0.40 -5.46 7.28
C VAL A 156 0.06 -6.83 7.76
N ALA A 157 0.85 -7.56 6.98
CA ALA A 157 1.36 -8.87 7.36
C ALA A 157 2.29 -8.80 8.59
N LYS A 158 3.08 -7.72 8.71
CA LYS A 158 4.01 -7.51 9.84
C LYS A 158 3.33 -6.97 11.11
N ASN A 159 2.25 -6.21 10.96
CA ASN A 159 1.46 -5.68 12.07
C ASN A 159 -0.03 -5.93 11.76
N PRO A 160 -0.55 -7.12 12.09
CA PRO A 160 -1.92 -7.49 11.78
C PRO A 160 -2.95 -6.48 12.29
N VAL A 161 -4.00 -6.30 11.51
CA VAL A 161 -5.14 -5.42 11.79
C VAL A 161 -6.43 -6.23 11.78
N ASP A 162 -7.51 -5.70 12.35
CA ASP A 162 -8.80 -6.39 12.45
C ASP A 162 -9.51 -6.52 11.09
N GLU A 163 -9.26 -5.57 10.19
CA GLU A 163 -9.86 -5.54 8.87
C GLU A 163 -8.96 -4.80 7.89
N VAL A 164 -8.91 -5.32 6.66
CA VAL A 164 -8.30 -4.65 5.52
C VAL A 164 -9.41 -4.30 4.54
N ARG A 165 -9.42 -3.06 4.08
CA ARG A 165 -10.27 -2.59 2.98
C ARG A 165 -9.41 -2.12 1.84
N GLU A 166 -9.97 -2.09 0.64
CA GLU A 166 -9.28 -1.64 -0.56
C GLU A 166 -10.10 -0.55 -1.23
N ILE A 167 -9.42 0.47 -1.76
CA ILE A 167 -9.98 1.46 -2.65
C ILE A 167 -9.24 1.35 -3.97
N ASP A 168 -9.97 0.90 -4.98
CA ASP A 168 -9.52 0.89 -6.37
C ASP A 168 -9.69 2.29 -6.98
N GLY A 169 -8.78 2.66 -7.86
CA GLY A 169 -8.65 4.00 -8.45
C GLY A 169 -8.03 5.06 -7.54
N ALA A 170 -7.58 4.73 -6.32
CA ALA A 170 -7.00 5.69 -5.38
C ALA A 170 -5.47 5.75 -5.48
N ASP A 171 -4.92 6.96 -5.62
CA ASP A 171 -3.50 7.24 -5.41
C ASP A 171 -3.17 7.42 -3.91
N HIS A 172 -1.97 7.93 -3.60
CA HIS A 172 -1.56 8.18 -2.22
C HIS A 172 -2.47 9.18 -1.50
N MET A 173 -3.08 10.10 -2.25
CA MET A 173 -4.01 11.11 -1.77
C MET A 173 -5.45 10.67 -2.00
N ALA A 174 -5.81 9.47 -1.51
CA ALA A 174 -7.13 8.86 -1.71
C ALA A 174 -8.32 9.78 -1.36
N MET A 175 -8.15 10.67 -0.37
CA MET A 175 -9.18 11.65 -0.01
C MET A 175 -9.44 12.73 -1.08
N LEU A 176 -8.58 12.83 -2.10
CA LEU A 176 -8.69 13.75 -3.23
C LEU A 176 -8.96 12.99 -4.54
N SER A 177 -8.27 11.88 -4.78
CA SER A 177 -8.45 11.07 -5.99
C SER A 177 -9.71 10.19 -5.97
N ALA A 178 -10.15 9.75 -4.78
CA ALA A 178 -11.31 8.88 -4.59
C ALA A 178 -12.14 9.25 -3.34
N PRO A 179 -12.59 10.51 -3.19
CA PRO A 179 -13.20 11.02 -1.96
C PRO A 179 -14.49 10.28 -1.58
N GLU A 180 -15.32 9.94 -2.56
CA GLU A 180 -16.60 9.25 -2.35
C GLU A 180 -16.40 7.84 -1.82
N GLN A 181 -15.40 7.13 -2.35
CA GLN A 181 -15.03 5.79 -1.91
C GLN A 181 -14.45 5.83 -0.48
N VAL A 182 -13.63 6.83 -0.16
CA VAL A 182 -13.10 7.04 1.20
C VAL A 182 -14.24 7.30 2.18
N VAL A 183 -15.17 8.20 1.85
CA VAL A 183 -16.34 8.51 2.71
C VAL A 183 -17.18 7.27 2.93
N LYS A 184 -17.53 6.54 1.87
CA LYS A 184 -18.27 5.29 1.99
C LYS A 184 -17.53 4.28 2.87
N CYS A 185 -16.23 4.11 2.65
CA CYS A 185 -15.39 3.21 3.42
C CYS A 185 -15.43 3.55 4.92
N ILE A 186 -15.24 4.82 5.28
CA ILE A 186 -15.28 5.30 6.67
C ILE A 186 -16.66 5.10 7.29
N LEU A 187 -17.74 5.45 6.59
CA LEU A 187 -19.11 5.27 7.08
C LEU A 187 -19.42 3.80 7.35
N ASP A 188 -19.05 2.92 6.43
CA ASP A 188 -19.24 1.48 6.56
C ASP A 188 -18.38 0.89 7.72
N ILE A 189 -17.18 1.44 8.00
CA ILE A 189 -16.37 1.06 9.18
C ILE A 189 -17.06 1.53 10.45
N ALA A 190 -17.50 2.80 10.48
CA ALA A 190 -18.14 3.41 11.63
C ALA A 190 -19.44 2.67 11.99
N GLU A 191 -20.25 2.29 10.99
CA GLU A 191 -21.47 1.50 11.19
C GLU A 191 -21.16 0.10 11.74
N LYS A 192 -20.13 -0.57 11.21
CA LYS A 192 -19.75 -1.92 11.62
C LYS A 192 -19.27 -2.00 13.06
N TYR A 193 -18.59 -0.95 13.54
CA TYR A 193 -17.93 -0.93 14.85
C TYR A 193 -18.54 0.08 15.82
N LYS A 194 -19.84 0.38 15.66
CA LYS A 194 -20.61 1.15 16.65
C LYS A 194 -20.63 0.49 18.03
#